data_AF-A0A4U9IVF1-F1
#
_entry.id   AF-A0A4U9IVF1-F1
#
_cell.length_a   1.000
_cell.length_b   1.000
_cell.length_c   1.000
_cell.angle_alpha   90.00
_cell.angle_beta   90.00
_cell.angle_gamma   90.00
#
_symmetry.space_group_name_H-M   'P 1'
#
loop_
_entity.id
_entity.type
_entity.pdbx_description
1 polymer ?
#
loop_
_entity_poly.entity_id
_entity_poly.type
_entity_poly.pdbx_seq_one_letter_code
_entity_poly.pdbx_strand_id
1 'polypeptide(L)'
;MQSLSPTSRYQQALNEGSHQPDDVQREAVRRLDSIWQALTTQPTEAAPAGGLKAAFGRLLGKKAPQSVTPVRGLYMWGGVGRGKTWLMDLFYQSLPGTRKQRLHFHRFMLRVHEELTALQGQSDPLDIVAERFKAETDVLCFDEFFVSDITDAMLLGRADESAICPRHYAGGDLQHSTG
;
A
#
# COMPACT_ATOMS: atom_id res chain seq x y z
N MET A 1 -19.81 -2.95 8.44
CA MET A 1 -20.20 -2.00 7.38
C MET A 1 -19.33 -2.30 6.17
N GLN A 2 -19.92 -2.60 5.01
CA GLN A 2 -19.13 -2.87 3.80
C GLN A 2 -18.45 -1.57 3.35
N SER A 3 -17.15 -1.61 3.05
CA SER A 3 -16.42 -0.44 2.55
C SER A 3 -16.81 -0.19 1.09
N LEU A 4 -17.32 1.02 0.81
CA LEU A 4 -17.62 1.46 -0.55
C LEU A 4 -16.34 1.51 -1.41
N SER A 5 -16.47 1.20 -2.70
CA SER A 5 -15.34 1.31 -3.64
C SER A 5 -14.92 2.77 -3.87
N PRO A 6 -13.67 3.02 -4.31
CA PRO A 6 -13.23 4.37 -4.66
C PRO A 6 -14.15 5.07 -5.67
N THR A 7 -14.56 4.38 -6.74
CA THR A 7 -15.48 4.96 -7.74
C THR A 7 -16.83 5.33 -7.12
N SER A 8 -17.36 4.48 -6.23
CA SER A 8 -18.65 4.73 -5.58
C SER A 8 -18.59 5.96 -4.66
N ARG A 9 -17.52 6.09 -3.86
CA ARG A 9 -17.31 7.26 -3.00
C ARG A 9 -17.13 8.55 -3.80
N TYR A 10 -16.43 8.48 -4.92
CA TYR A 10 -16.23 9.64 -5.80
C TYR A 10 -17.57 10.12 -6.37
N GLN A 11 -18.39 9.21 -6.88
CA GLN A 11 -19.73 9.53 -7.39
C GLN A 11 -20.62 10.12 -6.29
N GLN A 12 -20.58 9.56 -5.08
CA GLN A 12 -21.33 10.10 -3.94
C GLN A 12 -20.91 11.55 -3.65
N ALA A 13 -19.60 11.84 -3.59
CA ALA A 13 -19.10 13.18 -3.32
C ALA A 13 -19.52 14.21 -4.39
N LEU A 14 -19.56 13.80 -5.67
CA LEU A 14 -20.07 14.63 -6.76
C LEU A 14 -21.57 14.90 -6.62
N ASN A 15 -22.36 13.86 -6.29
CA ASN A 15 -23.81 13.99 -6.11
C ASN A 15 -24.18 14.88 -4.92
N GLU A 16 -23.37 14.87 -3.86
CA GLU A 16 -23.51 15.76 -2.70
C GLU A 16 -23.10 17.21 -2.99
N GLY A 17 -22.57 17.51 -4.19
CA GLY A 17 -22.14 18.84 -4.59
C GLY A 17 -20.87 19.34 -3.89
N SER A 18 -20.17 18.45 -3.17
CA SER A 18 -18.95 18.79 -2.41
C SER A 18 -17.73 19.01 -3.31
N HIS A 19 -17.74 18.47 -4.53
CA HIS A 19 -16.62 18.50 -5.48
C HIS A 19 -17.11 18.71 -6.91
N GLN A 20 -16.26 19.28 -7.76
CA GLN A 20 -16.56 19.45 -9.18
C GLN A 20 -16.00 18.28 -10.00
N PRO A 21 -16.71 17.85 -11.06
CA PRO A 21 -16.24 16.79 -11.93
C PRO A 21 -14.99 17.21 -12.72
N ASP A 22 -13.89 16.48 -12.56
CA ASP A 22 -12.61 16.67 -13.28
C ASP A 22 -12.16 15.36 -13.95
N ASP A 23 -11.72 15.42 -15.21
CA ASP A 23 -11.29 14.26 -15.99
C ASP A 23 -10.03 13.61 -15.42
N VAL A 24 -9.10 14.42 -14.91
CA VAL A 24 -7.85 13.91 -14.32
C VAL A 24 -8.15 13.16 -13.02
N GLN A 25 -9.03 13.72 -12.18
CA GLN A 25 -9.50 13.03 -10.98
C GLN A 25 -10.25 11.74 -11.31
N ARG A 26 -11.11 11.72 -12.34
CA ARG A 26 -11.81 10.50 -12.78
C ARG A 26 -10.84 9.38 -13.15
N GLU A 27 -9.80 9.69 -13.91
CA GLU A 27 -8.80 8.68 -14.30
C GLU A 27 -7.99 8.19 -13.08
N ALA A 28 -7.63 9.09 -12.16
CA ALA A 28 -6.99 8.69 -10.91
C ALA A 28 -7.88 7.74 -10.08
N VAL A 29 -9.16 8.07 -9.93
CA VAL A 29 -10.16 7.23 -9.25
C VAL A 29 -10.29 5.87 -9.91
N ARG A 30 -10.29 5.79 -11.24
CA ARG A 30 -10.35 4.51 -11.98
C ARG A 30 -9.14 3.61 -11.65
N ARG A 31 -7.94 4.19 -11.56
CA ARG A 31 -6.72 3.46 -11.16
C ARG A 31 -6.79 3.00 -9.71
N LEU A 32 -7.27 3.87 -8.81
CA LEU A 32 -7.50 3.54 -7.40
C LEU A 32 -8.53 2.41 -7.23
N ASP A 33 -9.61 2.41 -8.02
CA ASP A 33 -10.62 1.35 -8.00
C ASP A 33 -10.03 0.01 -8.48
N SER A 34 -9.18 0.03 -9.52
CA SER A 34 -8.47 -1.17 -10.00
C SER A 34 -7.58 -1.78 -8.91
N ILE A 35 -6.86 -0.93 -8.17
CA ILE A 35 -6.04 -1.37 -7.01
C ILE A 35 -6.94 -1.94 -5.93
N TRP A 36 -8.01 -1.24 -5.57
CA TRP A 36 -8.97 -1.71 -4.56
C TRP A 36 -9.60 -3.06 -4.90
N GLN A 37 -9.96 -3.29 -6.17
CA GLN A 37 -10.46 -4.59 -6.65
C GLN A 37 -9.40 -5.69 -6.50
N ALA A 38 -8.15 -5.40 -6.88
CA ALA A 38 -7.07 -6.36 -6.73
C ALA A 38 -6.79 -6.70 -5.25
N LEU A 39 -6.85 -5.70 -4.36
CA LEU A 39 -6.70 -5.87 -2.91
C LEU A 39 -7.84 -6.69 -2.27
N THR A 40 -9.06 -6.54 -2.77
CA THR A 40 -10.26 -7.20 -2.21
C THR A 40 -10.48 -8.60 -2.78
N THR A 41 -10.01 -8.88 -3.99
CA THR A 41 -10.20 -10.16 -4.67
C THR A 41 -9.13 -11.19 -4.29
N GLN A 42 -7.96 -10.74 -3.84
CA GLN A 42 -6.93 -11.65 -3.37
C GLN A 42 -7.34 -12.25 -2.01
N PRO A 43 -7.33 -13.59 -1.85
CA PRO A 43 -7.64 -14.21 -0.56
C PRO A 43 -6.64 -13.70 0.48
N THR A 44 -7.12 -12.93 1.47
CA THR A 44 -6.37 -12.73 2.69
C THR A 44 -6.16 -14.13 3.28
N GLU A 45 -4.92 -14.62 3.32
CA GLU A 45 -4.59 -15.87 3.97
C GLU A 45 -5.04 -15.77 5.43
N ALA A 46 -6.26 -16.25 5.70
CA ALA A 46 -6.75 -16.39 7.05
C ALA A 46 -5.77 -17.28 7.79
N ALA A 47 -5.30 -16.81 8.95
CA ALA A 47 -4.43 -17.57 9.84
C ALA A 47 -4.96 -19.01 9.94
N PRO A 48 -4.10 -20.05 9.81
CA PRO A 48 -4.57 -21.42 9.87
C PRO A 48 -5.22 -21.63 11.24
N ALA A 49 -6.54 -21.80 11.26
CA ALA A 49 -7.27 -22.19 12.45
C ALA A 49 -6.73 -23.56 12.89
N GLY A 50 -5.85 -23.52 13.89
CA GLY A 50 -5.21 -24.70 14.47
C GLY A 50 -6.27 -25.62 15.07
N GLY A 51 -6.58 -26.69 14.35
CA GLY A 51 -7.38 -27.79 14.84
C GLY A 51 -6.76 -29.10 14.38
N LEU A 52 -6.88 -30.14 15.21
CA LEU A 52 -6.40 -31.52 14.96
C LEU A 52 -6.80 -32.09 13.58
N LYS A 53 -7.77 -31.48 12.88
CA LYS A 53 -8.18 -31.81 11.51
C LYS A 53 -7.19 -31.34 10.41
N ALA A 54 -6.37 -30.32 10.65
CA ALA A 54 -5.43 -29.79 9.66
C ALA A 54 -4.19 -30.70 9.46
N ALA A 55 -3.81 -31.46 10.49
CA ALA A 55 -2.68 -32.40 10.41
C ALA A 55 -3.00 -33.60 9.49
N PHE A 56 -4.23 -34.10 9.51
CA PHE A 56 -4.66 -35.21 8.65
C PHE A 56 -4.81 -34.82 7.16
N GLY A 57 -5.11 -33.54 6.87
CA GLY A 57 -5.18 -33.03 5.49
C GLY A 57 -3.80 -32.81 4.84
N ARG A 58 -2.74 -32.69 5.63
CA ARG A 58 -1.39 -32.34 5.14
C ARG A 58 -0.66 -33.49 4.44
N LEU A 59 -1.15 -34.72 4.58
CA LEU A 59 -0.54 -35.91 3.97
C LEU A 59 -1.05 -36.22 2.54
N LEU A 60 -2.15 -35.60 2.09
CA LEU A 60 -2.83 -35.93 0.83
C LEU A 60 -2.84 -34.84 -0.25
N GLY A 61 -2.18 -33.70 -0.03
CA GLY A 61 -2.19 -32.64 -1.04
C GLY A 61 -1.14 -31.58 -0.79
N LYS A 62 0.00 -31.70 -1.45
CA LYS A 62 0.91 -30.57 -1.68
C LYS A 62 0.19 -29.54 -2.55
N LYS A 63 -0.65 -28.69 -1.96
CA LYS A 63 -0.95 -27.40 -2.57
C LYS A 63 0.31 -26.56 -2.44
N ALA A 64 0.97 -26.32 -3.56
CA ALA A 64 2.04 -25.34 -3.65
C ALA A 64 1.52 -24.01 -3.06
N PRO A 65 2.33 -23.28 -2.28
CA PRO A 65 1.93 -21.97 -1.79
C PRO A 65 1.54 -21.12 -3.00
N GLN A 66 0.30 -20.61 -3.00
CA GLN A 66 -0.15 -19.69 -4.04
C GLN A 66 0.75 -18.47 -3.95
N SER A 67 1.62 -18.28 -4.96
CA SER A 67 2.45 -17.08 -5.05
C SER A 67 1.52 -15.88 -5.22
N VAL A 68 1.29 -15.16 -4.13
CA VAL A 68 0.50 -13.93 -4.15
C VAL A 68 1.33 -12.88 -4.89
N THR A 69 0.93 -12.55 -6.12
CA THR A 69 1.57 -11.46 -6.86
C THR A 69 1.27 -10.15 -6.15
N PRO A 70 2.30 -9.35 -5.79
CA PRO A 70 2.08 -8.05 -5.17
C PRO A 70 1.23 -7.17 -6.07
N VAL A 71 0.25 -6.49 -5.48
CA VAL A 71 -0.56 -5.52 -6.23
C VAL A 71 0.28 -4.26 -6.40
N ARG A 72 0.54 -3.88 -7.65
CA ARG A 72 1.14 -2.58 -7.98
C ARG A 72 0.17 -1.48 -7.61
N GLY A 73 0.64 -0.43 -6.96
CA GLY A 73 -0.18 0.72 -6.61
C GLY A 73 0.16 1.97 -7.41
N LEU A 74 -0.12 3.15 -6.83
CA LEU A 74 -0.25 4.40 -7.57
C LEU A 74 0.53 5.54 -6.90
N TYR A 75 1.45 6.13 -7.67
CA TYR A 75 2.06 7.41 -7.35
C TYR A 75 1.29 8.55 -8.04
N MET A 76 0.71 9.47 -7.26
CA MET A 76 -0.04 10.62 -7.76
C MET A 76 0.79 11.89 -7.68
N TRP A 77 0.97 12.58 -8.80
CA TRP A 77 1.72 13.84 -8.87
C TRP A 77 0.90 14.92 -9.59
N GLY A 78 1.26 16.19 -9.37
CA GLY A 78 0.60 17.35 -9.98
C GLY A 78 0.60 18.57 -9.07
N GLY A 79 0.13 19.71 -9.59
CA GLY A 79 0.12 21.00 -8.88
C GLY A 79 -0.68 21.03 -7.57
N VAL A 80 -0.48 22.11 -6.81
CA VAL A 80 -1.23 22.38 -5.56
C VAL A 80 -2.72 22.59 -5.87
N GLY A 81 -3.60 22.17 -4.97
CA GLY A 81 -5.05 22.38 -5.11
C GLY A 81 -5.79 21.45 -6.09
N ARG A 82 -5.12 20.44 -6.67
CA ARG A 82 -5.75 19.48 -7.61
C ARG A 82 -6.52 18.33 -6.95
N GLY A 83 -6.65 18.33 -5.62
CA GLY A 83 -7.42 17.32 -4.89
C GLY A 83 -6.70 16.00 -4.59
N LYS A 84 -5.36 15.95 -4.69
CA LYS A 84 -4.56 14.73 -4.41
C LYS A 84 -4.82 14.17 -3.00
N THR A 85 -4.77 15.04 -1.98
CA THR A 85 -5.04 14.68 -0.59
C THR A 85 -6.44 14.09 -0.44
N TRP A 86 -7.44 14.72 -1.05
CA TRP A 86 -8.81 14.22 -1.02
C TRP A 86 -8.96 12.85 -1.70
N LEU A 87 -8.32 12.63 -2.86
CA LEU A 87 -8.30 11.31 -3.50
C LEU A 87 -7.63 10.24 -2.62
N MET A 88 -6.58 10.61 -1.89
CA MET A 88 -5.93 9.74 -0.91
C MET A 88 -6.86 9.38 0.25
N ASP A 89 -7.57 10.36 0.84
CA ASP A 89 -8.58 10.15 1.88
C ASP A 89 -9.65 9.16 1.41
N LEU A 90 -10.18 9.41 0.21
CA LEU A 90 -11.22 8.62 -0.41
C LEU A 90 -10.77 7.16 -0.59
N PHE A 91 -9.57 6.94 -1.12
CA PHE A 91 -9.02 5.60 -1.27
C PHE A 91 -8.82 4.91 0.08
N TYR A 92 -8.18 5.58 1.04
CA TYR A 92 -7.92 5.03 2.37
C TYR A 92 -9.21 4.59 3.10
N GLN A 93 -10.28 5.38 2.96
CA GLN A 93 -11.60 5.05 3.51
C GLN A 93 -12.30 3.91 2.75
N SER A 94 -11.92 3.65 1.49
CA SER A 94 -12.45 2.55 0.69
C SER A 94 -11.79 1.21 1.01
N LEU A 95 -10.56 1.23 1.51
CA LEU A 95 -9.83 0.00 1.83
C LEU A 95 -10.56 -0.86 2.89
N PRO A 96 -10.67 -2.17 2.68
CA PRO A 96 -11.22 -3.07 3.69
C PRO A 96 -10.25 -3.24 4.88
N GLY A 97 -10.78 -3.70 6.02
CA GLY A 97 -9.97 -4.05 7.18
C GLY A 97 -9.35 -2.89 7.95
N THR A 98 -8.55 -3.24 8.94
CA THR A 98 -7.89 -2.30 9.88
C THR A 98 -6.38 -2.25 9.72
N ARG A 99 -5.77 -3.22 9.02
CA ARG A 99 -4.33 -3.31 8.72
C ARG A 99 -3.95 -2.38 7.55
N LYS A 100 -4.27 -1.09 7.70
CA LYS A 100 -3.96 -0.03 6.74
C LYS A 100 -3.41 1.16 7.52
N GLN A 101 -2.38 1.80 6.98
CA GLN A 101 -1.78 2.97 7.61
C GLN A 101 -1.67 4.10 6.60
N ARG A 102 -1.89 5.32 7.09
CA ARG A 102 -1.62 6.54 6.36
C ARG A 102 -0.66 7.39 7.15
N LEU A 103 0.41 7.84 6.51
CA LEU A 103 1.42 8.69 7.13
C LEU A 103 2.11 9.60 6.13
N HIS A 104 2.63 10.73 6.63
CA HIS A 104 3.53 11.57 5.85
C HIS A 104 4.84 10.83 5.61
N PHE A 105 5.39 10.92 4.40
CA PHE A 105 6.60 10.19 4.01
C PHE A 105 7.79 10.44 4.95
N HIS A 106 8.03 11.69 5.36
CA HIS A 106 9.11 11.99 6.31
C HIS A 106 8.98 11.23 7.64
N ARG A 107 7.74 11.03 8.14
CA ARG A 107 7.50 10.26 9.36
C ARG A 107 7.76 8.76 9.16
N PHE A 108 7.57 8.25 7.95
CA PHE A 108 7.97 6.89 7.59
C PHE A 108 9.48 6.72 7.74
N MET A 109 10.23 7.61 7.10
CA MET A 109 11.69 7.52 7.07
C MET A 109 12.31 7.66 8.45
N LEU A 110 11.80 8.58 9.28
CA LEU A 110 12.22 8.67 10.68
C LEU A 110 12.07 7.34 11.42
N ARG A 111 10.91 6.69 11.31
CA ARG A 111 10.67 5.39 11.93
C ARG A 111 11.63 4.32 11.39
N VAL A 112 11.86 4.29 10.08
CA VAL A 112 12.79 3.33 9.46
C VAL A 112 14.20 3.54 10.01
N HIS A 113 14.68 4.79 10.08
CA HIS A 113 16.00 5.11 10.63
C HIS A 113 16.14 4.75 12.11
N GLU A 114 15.11 5.00 12.91
CA GLU A 114 15.07 4.59 14.33
C GLU A 114 15.16 3.06 14.48
N GLU A 115 14.39 2.30 13.70
CA GLU A 115 14.42 0.84 13.75
C GLU A 115 15.77 0.26 13.28
N LEU A 116 16.37 0.83 12.22
CA LEU A 116 17.69 0.42 11.75
C LEU A 116 18.79 0.73 12.75
N THR A 117 18.68 1.87 13.44
CA THR A 117 19.60 2.23 14.53
C THR A 117 19.52 1.21 15.66
N ALA A 118 18.31 0.78 16.03
CA ALA A 118 18.10 -0.25 17.06
C ALA A 118 18.58 -1.65 16.64
N LEU A 119 18.67 -1.92 15.33
CA LEU A 119 19.12 -3.19 14.75
C LEU A 119 20.59 -3.18 14.32
N GLN A 120 21.37 -2.18 14.74
CA GLN A 120 22.80 -2.12 14.44
C GLN A 120 23.53 -3.41 14.86
N GLY A 121 24.32 -3.96 13.93
CA GLY A 121 25.06 -5.21 14.13
C GLY A 121 24.28 -6.49 13.79
N GLN A 122 22.99 -6.39 13.44
CA GLN A 122 22.24 -7.50 12.86
C GLN A 122 22.58 -7.68 11.38
N SER A 123 22.48 -8.92 10.88
CA SER A 123 22.46 -9.17 9.44
C SER A 123 21.15 -8.68 8.85
N ASP A 124 21.21 -8.01 7.71
CA ASP A 124 20.06 -7.62 6.90
C ASP A 124 18.95 -6.86 7.68
N PRO A 125 19.30 -5.78 8.41
CA PRO A 125 18.35 -5.08 9.27
C PRO A 125 17.16 -4.47 8.51
N LEU A 126 17.33 -4.16 7.21
CA LEU A 126 16.24 -3.67 6.35
C LEU A 126 15.15 -4.74 6.14
N ASP A 127 15.54 -6.01 5.98
CA ASP A 127 14.59 -7.12 5.80
C ASP A 127 13.78 -7.35 7.09
N ILE A 128 14.43 -7.18 8.25
CA ILE A 128 13.75 -7.24 9.55
C ILE A 128 12.71 -6.11 9.67
N VAL A 129 13.09 -4.89 9.27
CA VAL A 129 12.17 -3.73 9.26
C VAL A 129 11.01 -3.97 8.29
N ALA A 130 11.28 -4.47 7.07
CA ALA A 130 10.26 -4.85 6.10
C ALA A 130 9.22 -5.82 6.68
N GLU A 131 9.69 -6.90 7.29
CA GLU A 131 8.80 -7.92 7.87
C GLU A 131 7.98 -7.37 9.03
N ARG A 132 8.51 -6.43 9.83
CA ARG A 132 7.73 -5.73 10.87
C ARG A 132 6.61 -4.88 10.25
N PHE A 133 6.91 -4.06 9.24
CA PHE A 133 5.89 -3.26 8.57
C PHE A 133 4.80 -4.13 7.93
N LYS A 134 5.18 -5.24 7.30
CA LYS A 134 4.27 -6.22 6.70
C LYS A 134 3.45 -6.98 7.74
N ALA A 135 3.98 -7.20 8.93
CA ALA A 135 3.23 -7.78 10.04
C ALA A 135 2.15 -6.82 10.57
N GLU A 136 2.41 -5.51 10.54
CA GLU A 136 1.48 -4.48 11.03
C GLU A 136 0.45 -4.03 9.99
N THR A 137 0.84 -3.99 8.72
CA THR A 137 0.11 -3.28 7.67
C THR A 137 0.07 -4.06 6.37
N ASP A 138 -1.10 -4.08 5.72
CA ASP A 138 -1.32 -4.65 4.39
C ASP A 138 -1.34 -3.58 3.29
N VAL A 139 -1.68 -2.34 3.62
CA VAL A 139 -1.68 -1.19 2.69
C VAL A 139 -1.11 0.05 3.36
N LEU A 140 -0.06 0.62 2.78
CA LEU A 140 0.54 1.89 3.17
C LEU A 140 0.12 3.00 2.20
N CYS A 141 -0.38 4.10 2.76
CA CYS A 141 -0.72 5.32 2.04
C CYS A 141 0.22 6.45 2.49
N PHE A 142 1.14 6.86 1.62
CA PHE A 142 2.02 7.99 1.91
C PHE A 142 1.41 9.30 1.45
N ASP A 143 1.27 10.24 2.38
CA ASP A 143 1.02 11.65 2.04
C ASP A 143 2.35 12.38 1.87
N GLU A 144 2.35 13.43 1.05
CA GLU A 144 3.52 14.31 0.83
C GLU A 144 4.83 13.52 0.57
N PHE A 145 4.78 12.57 -0.37
CA PHE A 145 5.97 11.82 -0.77
C PHE A 145 6.96 12.75 -1.49
N PHE A 146 7.99 13.16 -0.76
CA PHE A 146 9.07 13.99 -1.29
C PHE A 146 10.39 13.51 -0.69
N VAL A 147 11.31 13.11 -1.57
CA VAL A 147 12.65 12.66 -1.18
C VAL A 147 13.61 13.81 -1.44
N SER A 148 14.11 14.42 -0.35
CA SER A 148 15.09 15.50 -0.43
C SER A 148 16.50 15.08 -0.03
N ASP A 149 16.63 14.01 0.76
CA ASP A 149 17.90 13.51 1.26
C ASP A 149 18.38 12.33 0.40
N ILE A 150 19.66 12.35 0.02
CA ILE A 150 20.32 11.26 -0.71
C ILE A 150 20.31 9.96 0.10
N THR A 151 20.38 10.05 1.42
CA THR A 151 20.35 8.92 2.35
C THR A 151 19.00 8.20 2.26
N ASP A 152 17.91 8.95 2.25
CA ASP A 152 16.56 8.42 2.10
C ASP A 152 16.36 7.80 0.71
N ALA A 153 16.90 8.43 -0.34
CA ALA A 153 16.87 7.88 -1.70
C ALA A 153 17.63 6.55 -1.81
N MET A 154 18.83 6.47 -1.22
CA MET A 154 19.64 5.24 -1.17
C MET A 154 18.92 4.13 -0.41
N LEU A 155 18.23 4.48 0.67
CA LEU A 155 17.50 3.53 1.49
C LEU A 155 16.24 3.03 0.77
N LEU A 156 15.49 3.90 0.11
CA LEU A 156 14.36 3.52 -0.74
C LEU A 156 14.77 2.59 -1.89
N GLY A 157 15.91 2.87 -2.54
CA GLY A 157 16.41 2.02 -3.62
C GLY A 157 16.72 0.60 -3.15
N ARG A 158 17.24 0.43 -1.93
CA ARG A 158 17.46 -0.89 -1.31
C ARG A 158 16.16 -1.51 -0.80
N ALA A 159 15.23 -0.69 -0.32
CA ALA A 159 13.94 -1.13 0.20
C ALA A 159 13.02 -1.74 -0.88
N ASP A 160 13.14 -1.27 -2.12
CA ASP A 160 12.42 -1.82 -3.29
C ASP A 160 12.91 -3.24 -3.62
N GLU A 161 14.19 -3.53 -3.40
CA GLU A 161 14.76 -4.89 -3.51
C GLU A 161 14.40 -5.79 -2.30
N SER A 162 14.38 -5.20 -1.09
CA SER A 162 14.15 -5.90 0.20
C SER A 162 12.68 -5.99 0.65
N ALA A 163 11.72 -5.48 -0.14
CA ALA A 163 10.29 -5.51 0.17
C ALA A 163 9.89 -4.81 1.50
N ILE A 164 10.40 -3.59 1.79
CA ILE A 164 9.82 -2.71 2.83
C ILE A 164 8.47 -2.13 2.37
N CYS A 165 7.67 -2.95 1.71
CA CYS A 165 6.29 -2.63 1.49
C CYS A 165 5.40 -3.83 1.81
N PRO A 166 4.21 -3.55 2.40
CA PRO A 166 3.17 -4.53 2.57
C PRO A 166 2.91 -5.32 1.29
N ARG A 167 2.19 -6.44 1.41
CA ARG A 167 1.85 -7.40 0.33
C ARG A 167 1.38 -6.77 -1.00
N HIS A 168 1.08 -5.49 -1.02
CA HIS A 168 0.64 -4.69 -2.15
C HIS A 168 1.44 -3.36 -2.20
N TYR A 169 2.50 -3.31 -3.02
CA TYR A 169 3.35 -2.13 -3.15
C TYR A 169 2.80 -1.12 -4.14
N ALA A 170 2.67 0.13 -3.70
CA ALA A 170 2.32 1.28 -4.51
C ALA A 170 3.50 2.06 -5.08
N GLY A 171 4.44 1.38 -5.74
CA GLY A 171 5.42 2.00 -6.62
C GLY A 171 4.91 2.07 -8.05
N GLY A 172 4.63 3.28 -8.53
CA GLY A 172 4.45 3.52 -9.96
C GLY A 172 5.82 3.57 -10.64
N ASP A 173 5.91 2.96 -11.83
CA ASP A 173 7.01 3.21 -12.75
C ASP A 173 7.24 4.73 -12.85
N LEU A 174 8.46 5.18 -12.55
CA LEU A 174 8.97 6.49 -12.97
C LEU A 174 9.07 6.47 -14.50
N GLN A 175 7.93 6.55 -15.19
CA GLN A 175 7.93 6.90 -16.59
C GLN A 175 8.37 8.36 -16.69
N HIS A 176 9.64 8.55 -17.04
CA HIS A 176 10.14 9.78 -17.62
C HIS A 176 9.26 10.14 -18.82
N SER A 177 8.23 10.96 -18.59
CA SER A 177 7.62 11.75 -19.65
C SER A 177 8.48 13.00 -19.78
N THR A 178 9.49 12.92 -20.65
CA THR A 178 10.07 14.12 -21.26
C THR A 178 8.94 14.98 -21.83
N GLY A 179 8.83 16.19 -21.31
CA GLY A 179 8.01 17.28 -21.81
C GLY A 179 8.62 18.59 -21.32
#